data_AF-A0A552AAQ2-F1
#
_entry.id   AF-A0A552AAQ2-F1
#
_cell.length_a   1.000
_cell.length_b   1.000
_cell.length_c   1.000
_cell.angle_alpha   90.00
_cell.angle_beta   90.00
_cell.angle_gamma   90.00
#
_symmetry.space_group_name_H-M   'P 1'
#
loop_
_entity.id
_entity.type
_entity.pdbx_description
1 polymer ?
#
loop_
_entity_poly.entity_id
_entity_poly.type
_entity_poly.pdbx_seq_one_letter_code
_entity_poly.pdbx_strand_id
1 'polypeptide(L)' 'MTELKNHSCFVDSNIWLYAFSTDKKEESKRILAKQLIKEKSIIISTQIINEVSCN' A
#
# COMPACT_ATOMS: atom_id res chain seq x y z
N MET A 1 28.27 5.17 -14.93
CA MET A 1 27.64 4.57 -13.73
C MET A 1 26.20 4.99 -13.73
N THR A 2 25.30 4.13 -14.17
CA THR A 2 23.85 4.38 -14.17
C THR A 2 23.37 4.16 -12.74
N GLU A 3 23.02 5.24 -12.04
CA GLU A 3 22.32 5.14 -10.75
C GLU A 3 21.00 4.41 -10.99
N LEU A 4 20.87 3.19 -10.46
CA LEU A 4 19.59 2.54 -10.28
C LEU A 4 18.82 3.38 -9.25
N LYS A 5 17.98 4.31 -9.73
CA LYS A 5 17.03 5.02 -8.87
C LYS A 5 16.11 3.96 -8.24
N ASN A 6 16.35 3.65 -6.97
CA ASN A 6 15.37 2.99 -6.13
C ASN A 6 14.19 3.97 -6.02
N HIS A 7 13.19 3.79 -6.89
CA HIS A 7 11.96 4.57 -6.84
C HIS A 7 11.21 4.15 -5.59
N SER A 8 11.29 4.98 -4.56
CA SER A 8 10.45 4.84 -3.38
C SER A 8 9.05 5.34 -3.70
N CYS A 9 8.04 4.67 -3.16
CA CYS A 9 6.63 5.01 -3.36
C CYS A 9 5.99 5.30 -2.01
N PHE A 10 5.38 6.48 -1.87
CA PHE A 10 4.56 6.79 -0.71
C PHE A 10 3.19 6.14 -0.88
N VAL A 11 2.78 5.30 0.08
CA VAL A 11 1.54 4.52 0.00
C VAL A 11 0.52 5.06 0.99
N ASP A 12 -0.59 5.56 0.45
CA ASP A 12 -1.75 6.12 1.17
C ASP A 12 -2.57 5.07 1.94
N SER A 13 -3.39 5.51 2.90
CA SER A 13 -4.25 4.64 3.72
C SER A 13 -5.23 3.82 2.87
N ASN A 14 -5.80 4.38 1.79
CA ASN A 14 -6.74 3.65 0.94
C ASN A 14 -6.17 2.35 0.34
N ILE A 15 -4.88 2.32 0.01
CA ILE A 15 -4.23 1.11 -0.52
C ILE A 15 -4.19 0.02 0.56
N TRP A 16 -3.84 0.39 1.80
CA TRP A 16 -3.87 -0.55 2.92
C TRP A 16 -5.29 -1.05 3.22
N LEU A 17 -6.29 -0.16 3.17
CA LEU A 17 -7.69 -0.53 3.35
C LEU A 17 -8.14 -1.56 2.30
N TYR A 18 -7.80 -1.35 1.03
CA TYR A 18 -8.08 -2.35 -0.01
C TYR A 18 -7.31 -3.67 0.21
N ALA A 19 -6.05 -3.60 0.65
CA ALA A 19 -5.23 -4.79 0.87
C ALA A 19 -5.78 -5.67 2.01
N PHE A 20 -6.34 -5.06 3.06
CA PHE A 20 -6.91 -5.74 4.22
C PHE A 20 -8.42 -5.99 4.13
N SER A 21 -9.12 -5.34 3.18
CA SER A 21 -10.55 -5.55 2.96
C SER A 21 -10.88 -7.02 2.66
N THR A 22 -11.96 -7.52 3.26
CA THR A 22 -12.53 -8.85 2.99
C THR A 22 -13.71 -8.80 2.03
N ASP A 23 -14.07 -7.62 1.50
CA ASP A 23 -15.16 -7.50 0.55
C ASP A 23 -14.80 -8.18 -0.78
N LYS A 24 -15.63 -9.14 -1.20
CA LYS A 24 -15.47 -9.87 -2.45
C LYS A 24 -15.76 -9.00 -3.68
N LYS A 25 -16.51 -7.91 -3.53
CA LYS A 25 -16.79 -6.96 -4.63
C LYS A 25 -15.54 -6.19 -5.07
N GLU A 26 -14.51 -6.15 -4.23
CA GLU A 26 -13.28 -5.39 -4.47
C GLU A 26 -12.05 -6.27 -4.73
N GLU A 27 -12.27 -7.52 -5.15
CA GLU A 27 -11.20 -8.51 -5.37
C GLU A 27 -10.02 -7.95 -6.19
N SER A 28 -10.30 -7.31 -7.33
CA SER A 28 -9.26 -6.78 -8.21
C SER A 28 -8.43 -5.68 -7.55
N LYS A 29 -9.07 -4.78 -6.79
CA LYS A 29 -8.38 -3.72 -6.04
C LYS A 29 -7.55 -4.33 -4.92
N ARG A 30 -8.08 -5.33 -4.21
CA ARG A 30 -7.36 -6.03 -3.15
C ARG A 30 -6.13 -6.76 -3.67
N ILE A 31 -6.23 -7.46 -4.81
CA ILE A 31 -5.09 -8.13 -5.44
C ILE A 31 -4.01 -7.10 -5.79
N LEU A 32 -4.39 -6.01 -6.45
CA LEU A 32 -3.46 -4.96 -6.83
C LEU A 32 -2.82 -4.30 -5.59
N ALA A 33 -3.60 -3.96 -4.58
CA ALA A 33 -3.12 -3.37 -3.34
C ALA A 33 -2.14 -4.31 -2.62
N LYS A 34 -2.43 -5.61 -2.55
CA LYS A 34 -1.52 -6.63 -1.99
C LYS A 34 -0.21 -6.76 -2.77
N GLN A 35 -0.22 -6.51 -4.08
CA GLN A 35 1.00 -6.47 -4.88
C GLN A 35 1.81 -5.21 -4.56
N LEU A 36 1.15 -4.05 -4.54
CA LEU A 36 1.78 -2.76 -4.25
C LEU A 36 2.43 -2.72 -2.86
N ILE A 37 1.79 -3.28 -1.82
CA ILE A 37 2.34 -3.25 -0.45
C ILE A 37 3.48 -4.27 -0.21
N LYS A 38 3.77 -5.14 -1.19
CA LYS A 38 4.90 -6.10 -1.12
C LYS A 38 6.19 -5.56 -1.74
N GLU A 39 6.13 -4.39 -2.38
CA GLU A 39 7.30 -3.74 -2.95
C GLU A 39 8.32 -3.35 -1.86
N LYS A 40 9.62 -3.46 -2.17
CA LYS A 40 10.69 -3.30 -1.16
C LYS A 40 10.90 -1.85 -0.70
N SER A 41 10.41 -0.86 -1.46
CA SER A 41 10.72 0.56 -1.29
C SER A 41 9.48 1.39 -1.00
N ILE A 42 8.68 0.96 -0.02
CA ILE A 42 7.46 1.67 0.39
C ILE A 42 7.79 2.67 1.50
N ILE A 43 7.24 3.87 1.37
CA ILE A 43 7.24 4.89 2.41
C ILE A 43 5.80 5.03 2.92
N ILE A 44 5.65 5.10 4.24
CA ILE A 44 4.38 5.28 4.94
C ILE A 44 4.59 6.30 6.06
N SER A 45 3.55 7.04 6.44
CA SER A 45 3.56 7.97 7.57
C SER A 45 2.86 7.37 8.80
N THR A 46 3.18 7.91 9.98
CA THR A 46 2.48 7.56 11.23
C THR A 46 0.98 7.87 11.18
N GLN A 47 0.59 8.93 10.48
CA GLN A 47 -0.82 9.26 10.25
C GLN A 47 -1.54 8.11 9.54
N ILE A 48 -0.94 7.58 8.47
CA ILE A 48 -1.54 6.47 7.70
C ILE A 48 -1.65 5.21 8.55
N ILE A 49 -0.64 4.90 9.37
CA ILE A 49 -0.71 3.78 10.32
C ILE A 49 -1.91 3.96 11.26
N ASN A 50 -2.09 5.15 11.80
CA ASN A 50 -3.22 5.45 12.71
C ASN A 50 -4.57 5.31 11.99
N GLU A 51 -4.70 5.85 10.79
CA GLU A 51 -5.93 5.75 10.00
C GLU A 51 -6.31 4.30 9.72
N VAL A 52 -5.36 3.48 9.29
CA VAL A 52 -5.59 2.06 8.97
C VAL A 52 -5.88 1.24 10.22
N SER A 53 -5.31 1.60 11.38
CA SER A 53 -5.54 0.87 12.64
C SER A 53 -6.87 1.22 13.31
N CYS A 54 -7.46 2.37 12.98
CA CYS A 54 -8.74 2.81 13.52
C CYS A 54 -9.95 2.46 12.63
N ASN A 55 -9.72 1.91 11.43
CA ASN A 55 -10.76 1.55 10.46
C ASN A 55 -11.01 0.04 10.45
#